data_AF-A0A5B8CB76-F1
#
_entry.id   AF-A0A5B8CB76-F1
#
_cell.length_a   1.000
_cell.length_b   1.000
_cell.length_c   1.000
_cell.angle_alpha   90.00
_cell.angle_beta   90.00
_cell.angle_gamma   90.00
#
_symmetry.space_group_name_H-M   'P 1'
#
loop_
_entity.id
_entity.type
_entity.pdbx_description
1 polymer ?
#
loop_
_entity_poly.entity_id
_entity_poly.type
_entity_poly.pdbx_seq_one_letter_code
_entity_poly.pdbx_strand_id
1 'polypeptide(L)'
;MSLTLIALAAAAATHSVQIDHGGKPVEATYSARAEFRTRTIGARTPNRTDMQRCQWTATILVDRALSHGPALSRTVSSDRQFSGSEHGACTPGRQSGEPNLARYEGAIREHLIAVAQADHAPLLAELDAVRNLASN
;
A
#
# COMPACT_ATOMS: atom_id res chain seq x y z
N MET A 1 4.43 -25.00 4.23
CA MET A 1 4.39 -23.78 3.38
C MET A 1 4.46 -22.60 4.33
N SER A 2 5.57 -21.88 4.37
CA SER A 2 5.78 -20.79 5.33
C SER A 2 5.57 -19.47 4.62
N LEU A 3 4.53 -18.73 5.02
CA LEU A 3 4.27 -17.35 4.59
C LEU A 3 4.98 -16.43 5.57
N THR A 4 6.01 -15.73 5.11
CA THR A 4 6.69 -14.70 5.90
C THR A 4 6.21 -13.34 5.40
N LEU A 5 5.48 -12.61 6.23
CA LEU A 5 5.13 -11.21 6.00
C LEU A 5 6.25 -10.35 6.59
N ILE A 6 6.91 -9.55 5.77
CA ILE A 6 7.89 -8.56 6.23
C ILE A 6 7.34 -7.19 5.82
N ALA A 7 7.03 -6.34 6.80
CA ALA A 7 6.62 -4.96 6.57
C ALA A 7 7.87 -4.06 6.65
N LEU A 8 8.28 -3.45 5.53
CA LEU A 8 9.26 -2.38 5.51
C LEU A 8 8.61 -1.09 5.00
N ALA A 9 8.85 0.01 5.71
CA ALA A 9 8.47 1.34 5.26
C ALA A 9 9.51 1.83 4.24
N ALA A 10 9.34 1.44 2.96
CA ALA A 10 9.89 2.21 1.85
C ALA A 10 9.35 3.65 1.97
N ALA A 11 10.13 4.67 1.57
CA ALA A 11 9.71 6.07 1.60
C ALA A 11 8.30 6.19 1.00
N ALA A 12 7.31 6.27 1.89
CA ALA A 12 5.93 6.04 1.53
C ALA A 12 5.50 7.26 0.72
N ALA A 13 5.10 7.05 -0.54
CA ALA A 13 4.41 8.11 -1.26
C ALA A 13 3.22 8.54 -0.38
N THR A 14 3.10 9.85 -0.16
CA THR A 14 2.01 10.44 0.62
C THR A 14 1.21 11.42 -0.22
N HIS A 15 -0.07 11.55 0.11
CA HIS A 15 -0.95 12.56 -0.43
C HIS A 15 -1.83 13.09 0.70
N SER A 16 -1.88 14.41 0.91
CA SER A 16 -2.71 15.02 1.94
C SER A 16 -3.82 15.87 1.30
N VAL A 17 -4.99 15.87 1.94
CA VAL A 17 -6.12 16.74 1.59
C VAL A 17 -6.65 17.43 2.85
N GLN A 18 -7.13 18.66 2.67
CA GLN A 18 -7.84 19.41 3.71
C GLN A 18 -9.35 19.25 3.49
N ILE A 19 -10.07 18.93 4.56
CA ILE A 19 -11.52 18.74 4.57
C ILE A 19 -12.09 19.72 5.59
N ASP A 20 -13.08 20.51 5.18
CA ASP A 20 -13.86 21.31 6.13
C ASP A 20 -14.99 20.46 6.71
N HIS A 21 -14.95 20.22 8.02
CA HIS A 21 -16.00 19.51 8.74
C HIS A 21 -16.48 20.34 9.92
N GLY A 22 -17.73 20.82 9.85
CA GLY A 22 -18.32 21.62 10.91
C GLY A 22 -17.59 22.94 11.21
N GLY A 23 -16.96 23.55 10.18
CA GLY A 23 -16.19 24.78 10.33
C GLY A 23 -14.80 24.59 10.92
N LYS A 24 -14.33 23.34 11.02
CA LYS A 24 -12.98 23.00 11.46
C LYS A 24 -12.24 22.27 10.35
N PRO A 25 -11.03 22.71 9.96
CA PRO A 25 -10.22 21.98 9.01
C PRO A 25 -9.73 20.66 9.61
N VAL A 26 -9.82 19.60 8.82
CA VAL A 26 -9.29 18.27 9.10
C VAL A 26 -8.32 17.92 7.98
N GLU A 27 -7.08 17.61 8.34
CA GLU A 27 -6.13 17.08 7.36
C GLU A 27 -6.24 15.57 7.34
N ALA A 28 -6.44 14.99 6.15
CA ALA A 28 -6.35 13.57 5.91
C ALA A 28 -5.10 13.27 5.08
N THR A 29 -4.20 12.47 5.64
CA THR A 29 -2.96 12.02 5.00
C THR A 29 -3.11 10.58 4.57
N TYR A 30 -2.93 10.33 3.28
CA TYR A 30 -2.94 9.01 2.65
C TYR A 30 -1.50 8.58 2.40
N SER A 31 -1.09 7.42 2.92
CA SER A 31 0.26 6.87 2.74
C SER A 31 0.21 5.50 2.06
N ALA A 32 1.11 5.29 1.12
CA ALA A 32 1.25 4.00 0.45
C ALA A 32 2.23 3.09 1.21
N ARG A 33 1.81 1.85 1.46
CA ARG A 33 2.70 0.74 1.87
C ARG A 33 2.63 -0.37 0.83
N ALA A 34 3.74 -1.09 0.64
CA ALA A 34 3.79 -2.22 -0.27
C ALA A 34 3.94 -3.53 0.51
N GLU A 35 3.05 -4.49 0.26
CA GLU A 35 3.19 -5.87 0.72
C GLU A 35 3.69 -6.75 -0.42
N PHE A 36 4.81 -7.44 -0.21
CA PHE A 36 5.43 -8.28 -1.23
C PHE A 36 5.10 -9.75 -1.04
N ARG A 37 4.80 -10.42 -2.15
CA ARG A 37 4.72 -11.88 -2.26
C ARG A 37 5.66 -12.35 -3.35
N THR A 38 6.48 -13.36 -3.05
CA THR A 38 7.45 -13.91 -3.99
C THR A 38 7.22 -15.40 -4.22
N ARG A 39 7.48 -15.87 -5.44
CA ARG A 39 7.39 -17.29 -5.80
C ARG A 39 8.47 -17.68 -6.79
N THR A 40 9.22 -18.72 -6.47
CA THR A 40 10.12 -19.36 -7.44
C THR A 40 9.28 -20.15 -8.44
N ILE A 41 9.48 -19.88 -9.71
CA ILE A 41 8.94 -20.66 -10.83
C ILE A 41 10.09 -21.28 -11.64
N GLY A 42 9.80 -22.37 -12.35
CA GLY A 42 10.78 -23.10 -13.16
C GLY A 42 11.48 -24.24 -12.43
N ALA A 43 11.99 -25.18 -13.21
CA ALA A 43 12.65 -26.38 -12.71
C ALA A 43 14.07 -26.07 -12.21
N ARG A 44 14.46 -26.69 -11.10
CA ARG A 44 15.87 -26.76 -10.69
C ARG A 44 16.50 -27.95 -11.42
N THR A 45 17.38 -27.70 -12.38
CA THR A 45 18.13 -28.77 -13.05
C THR A 45 19.64 -28.56 -12.84
N PRO A 46 20.44 -29.64 -12.64
CA PRO A 46 21.86 -29.53 -12.30
C PRO A 46 22.70 -28.74 -13.30
N ASN A 47 22.37 -28.84 -14.60
CA ASN A 47 23.13 -28.23 -15.69
C ASN A 47 22.46 -26.98 -16.29
N ARG A 48 21.29 -26.56 -15.79
CA ARG A 48 20.54 -25.36 -16.26
C ARG A 48 19.89 -24.64 -15.08
N THR A 49 20.71 -23.98 -14.28
CA THR A 49 20.31 -23.15 -13.14
C THR A 49 19.61 -21.84 -13.57
N ASP A 50 19.76 -21.44 -14.83
CA ASP A 50 19.15 -20.27 -15.46
C ASP A 50 17.64 -20.39 -15.70
N MET A 51 17.09 -21.60 -15.53
CA MET A 51 15.67 -21.90 -15.76
C MET A 51 14.75 -21.43 -14.63
N GLN A 52 15.30 -21.06 -13.47
CA GLN A 52 14.49 -20.54 -12.37
C GLN A 52 14.28 -19.03 -12.51
N ARG A 53 13.08 -18.57 -12.18
CA ARG A 53 12.76 -17.15 -12.04
C ARG A 53 12.09 -16.90 -10.70
N CYS A 54 12.40 -15.77 -10.08
CA CYS A 54 11.72 -15.29 -8.90
C CYS A 54 10.65 -14.32 -9.35
N GLN A 55 9.39 -14.77 -9.36
CA GLN A 55 8.26 -13.88 -9.56
C GLN A 55 7.97 -13.14 -8.26
N TRP A 56 7.63 -11.87 -8.39
CA TRP A 56 7.18 -11.05 -7.28
C TRP A 56 5.90 -10.32 -7.63
N THR A 57 5.10 -10.05 -6.61
CA THR A 57 3.91 -9.21 -6.66
C THR A 57 3.94 -8.29 -5.46
N ALA A 58 3.77 -7.00 -5.70
CA ALA A 58 3.61 -5.97 -4.70
C ALA A 58 2.16 -5.51 -4.69
N THR A 59 1.46 -5.70 -3.57
CA THR A 59 0.15 -5.10 -3.32
C THR A 59 0.36 -3.77 -2.63
N ILE A 60 -0.22 -2.70 -3.16
CA ILE A 60 -0.19 -1.38 -2.56
C ILE A 60 -1.39 -1.23 -1.64
N LEU A 61 -1.10 -1.01 -0.36
CA LEU A 61 -2.08 -0.65 0.65
C LEU A 61 -2.03 0.86 0.83
N VAL A 62 -3.20 1.49 0.91
CA VAL A 62 -3.33 2.92 1.21
C VAL A 62 -3.91 3.07 2.59
N ASP A 63 -3.13 3.62 3.51
CA ASP A 63 -3.59 3.98 4.84
C ASP A 63 -3.96 5.44 4.89
N ARG A 64 -5.07 5.74 5.55
CA ARG A 64 -5.49 7.09 5.89
C ARG A 64 -5.21 7.35 7.37
N ALA A 65 -4.58 8.48 7.66
CA ALA A 65 -4.46 9.06 8.99
C ALA A 65 -5.05 10.47 9.00
N LEU A 66 -5.62 10.89 10.12
CA LEU A 66 -6.17 12.23 10.30
C LEU A 66 -5.29 13.04 11.28
N SER A 67 -5.19 14.36 11.07
CA SER A 67 -4.46 15.25 11.99
C SER A 67 -5.11 15.31 13.38
N HIS A 68 -6.41 15.02 13.48
CA HIS A 68 -7.15 14.82 14.71
C HIS A 68 -8.22 13.74 14.52
N GLY A 69 -8.65 13.09 15.61
CA GLY A 69 -9.56 11.94 15.52
C GLY A 69 -8.86 10.64 15.08
N PRO A 70 -7.82 10.17 15.77
CA PRO A 70 -7.03 8.99 15.36
C PRO A 70 -7.85 7.70 15.28
N ALA A 71 -9.04 7.65 15.89
CA ALA A 71 -9.97 6.53 15.82
C ALA A 71 -10.46 6.23 14.38
N LEU A 72 -10.35 7.18 13.45
CA LEU A 72 -10.76 7.02 12.05
C LEU A 72 -9.60 6.65 11.10
N SER A 73 -8.38 6.47 11.64
CA SER A 73 -7.22 6.05 10.86
C SER A 73 -7.31 4.56 10.50
N ARG A 74 -7.25 4.22 9.21
CA ARG A 74 -7.38 2.84 8.72
C ARG A 74 -6.83 2.67 7.30
N THR A 75 -6.61 1.42 6.90
CA THR A 75 -6.41 1.08 5.47
C THR A 75 -7.73 1.27 4.71
N VAL A 76 -7.68 2.10 3.66
CA VAL A 76 -8.84 2.46 2.84
C VAL A 76 -8.80 1.84 1.44
N SER A 77 -7.65 1.36 0.97
CA SER A 77 -7.52 0.60 -0.28
C SER A 77 -6.42 -0.47 -0.22
N SER A 78 -6.58 -1.53 -1.01
CA SER A 78 -5.62 -2.64 -1.21
C SER A 78 -5.71 -3.29 -2.60
N ASP A 79 -6.30 -2.61 -3.57
CA ASP A 79 -6.66 -3.17 -4.88
C ASP A 79 -5.57 -3.01 -5.96
N ARG A 80 -4.62 -2.09 -5.76
CA ARG A 80 -3.52 -1.84 -6.70
C ARG A 80 -2.40 -2.85 -6.52
N GLN A 81 -2.01 -3.50 -7.62
CA GLN A 81 -0.92 -4.48 -7.63
C GLN A 81 0.07 -4.22 -8.77
N PHE A 82 1.34 -4.50 -8.50
CA PHE A 82 2.41 -4.55 -9.50
C PHE A 82 3.09 -5.89 -9.44
N SER A 83 3.57 -6.39 -10.57
CA SER A 83 4.26 -7.68 -10.63
C SER A 83 5.48 -7.62 -11.55
N GLY A 84 6.35 -8.59 -11.37
CA GLY A 84 7.53 -8.75 -12.20
C GLY A 84 8.26 -10.04 -11.91
N SER A 85 9.40 -10.21 -12.57
CA SER A 85 10.24 -11.38 -12.42
C SER A 85 11.71 -11.02 -12.42
N GLU A 86 12.49 -11.74 -11.64
CA GLU A 86 13.93 -11.64 -11.58
C GLU A 86 14.58 -12.98 -11.89
N HIS A 87 15.85 -12.97 -12.30
CA HIS A 87 16.57 -14.20 -12.62
C HIS A 87 16.90 -15.01 -11.36
N GLY A 88 16.86 -16.35 -11.48
CA GLY A 88 17.16 -17.27 -10.39
C GLY A 88 15.96 -17.54 -9.47
N ALA A 89 16.17 -18.38 -8.46
CA ALA A 89 15.15 -18.65 -7.45
C ALA A 89 14.96 -17.47 -6.48
N CYS A 90 13.80 -17.39 -5.84
CA CYS A 90 13.61 -16.46 -4.72
C CYS A 90 14.47 -16.88 -3.53
N THR A 91 15.24 -15.94 -3.00
CA THR A 91 16.09 -16.14 -1.82
C THR A 91 15.41 -15.54 -0.59
N PRO A 92 15.25 -16.28 0.52
CA PRO A 92 14.75 -15.73 1.77
C PRO A 92 15.59 -14.54 2.23
N GLY A 93 14.95 -13.47 2.72
CA GLY A 93 15.62 -12.25 3.16
C GLY A 93 16.05 -11.30 2.03
N ARG A 94 16.02 -11.73 0.76
CA ARG A 94 16.23 -10.85 -0.38
C ARG A 94 14.94 -10.10 -0.71
N GLN A 95 15.01 -8.77 -0.74
CA GLN A 95 13.92 -7.85 -1.11
C GLN A 95 13.64 -7.85 -2.63
N SER A 96 13.25 -9.02 -3.15
CA SER A 96 12.98 -9.19 -4.58
C SER A 96 11.77 -8.35 -4.99
N GLY A 97 11.90 -7.55 -6.05
CA GLY A 97 10.87 -6.61 -6.49
C GLY A 97 10.88 -5.24 -5.83
N GLU A 98 11.48 -5.07 -4.65
CA GLU A 98 11.45 -3.77 -3.93
C GLU A 98 12.18 -2.65 -4.70
N PRO A 99 13.39 -2.85 -5.23
CA PRO A 99 14.05 -1.83 -6.06
C PRO A 99 13.27 -1.53 -7.35
N ASN A 100 12.47 -2.48 -7.83
CA ASN A 100 11.65 -2.30 -9.02
C ASN A 100 10.44 -1.39 -8.76
N LEU A 101 10.07 -1.15 -7.49
CA LEU A 101 8.90 -0.35 -7.16
C LEU A 101 9.09 1.13 -7.51
N ALA A 102 10.34 1.61 -7.52
CA ALA A 102 10.70 2.98 -7.91
C ALA A 102 10.21 3.34 -9.33
N ARG A 103 10.15 2.39 -10.26
CA ARG A 103 9.65 2.64 -11.62
C ARG A 103 8.13 2.88 -11.69
N TYR A 104 7.40 2.57 -10.61
CA TYR A 104 5.95 2.73 -10.51
C TYR A 104 5.54 3.92 -9.63
N GLU A 105 6.48 4.75 -9.18
CA GLU A 105 6.22 5.86 -8.27
C GLU A 105 5.10 6.79 -8.79
N GLY A 106 5.10 7.10 -10.08
CA GLY A 106 4.04 7.89 -10.74
C GLY A 106 2.66 7.23 -10.60
N ALA A 107 2.56 5.95 -10.91
CA ALA A 107 1.31 5.19 -10.82
C ALA A 107 0.81 5.04 -9.37
N ILE A 108 1.73 4.94 -8.40
CA ILE A 108 1.39 4.90 -6.97
C ILE A 108 0.83 6.25 -6.53
N ARG A 109 1.44 7.36 -6.96
CA ARG A 109 0.95 8.72 -6.66
C ARG A 109 -0.43 8.96 -7.24
N GLU A 110 -0.65 8.61 -8.51
CA GLU A 110 -1.97 8.70 -9.15
C GLU A 110 -3.02 7.87 -8.40
N HIS A 111 -2.63 6.67 -7.96
CA HIS A 111 -3.52 5.82 -7.17
C HIS A 111 -3.88 6.44 -5.81
N LEU A 112 -2.93 7.05 -5.10
CA LEU A 112 -3.21 7.75 -3.84
C LEU A 112 -4.22 8.89 -4.02
N ILE A 113 -4.08 9.66 -5.09
CA ILE A 113 -5.03 10.74 -5.42
C ILE A 113 -6.42 10.15 -5.69
N ALA A 114 -6.51 9.08 -6.49
CA ALA A 114 -7.79 8.44 -6.80
C ALA A 114 -8.46 7.84 -5.56
N VAL A 115 -7.68 7.23 -4.66
CA VAL A 115 -8.20 6.70 -3.38
C VAL A 115 -8.71 7.83 -2.50
N ALA A 116 -7.95 8.93 -2.35
CA ALA A 116 -8.39 10.08 -1.56
C ALA A 116 -9.69 10.71 -2.10
N GLN A 117 -9.85 10.78 -3.43
CA GLN A 117 -11.07 11.25 -4.05
C GLN A 117 -12.27 10.33 -3.78
N ALA A 118 -12.08 9.02 -3.92
CA ALA A 118 -13.13 8.03 -3.68
C ALA A 118 -13.54 7.96 -2.20
N ASP A 119 -12.59 8.19 -1.30
CA ASP A 119 -12.77 8.11 0.14
C ASP A 119 -13.40 9.37 0.77
N HIS A 120 -13.52 10.48 0.02
CA HIS A 120 -14.03 11.75 0.54
C HIS A 120 -15.43 11.65 1.17
N ALA A 121 -16.40 11.08 0.46
CA ALA A 121 -17.77 10.95 0.99
C ALA A 121 -17.86 9.96 2.18
N PRO A 122 -17.24 8.76 2.12
CA PRO A 122 -17.12 7.88 3.29
C PRO A 122 -16.51 8.56 4.51
N LEU A 123 -15.43 9.31 4.34
CA LEU A 123 -14.74 9.99 5.43
C LEU A 123 -15.61 11.08 6.09
N LEU A 124 -16.35 11.87 5.30
CA LEU A 124 -17.30 12.84 5.86
C LEU A 124 -18.38 12.16 6.71
N ALA A 125 -18.90 11.02 6.26
CA ALA A 125 -19.88 10.25 7.02
C ALA A 125 -19.31 9.71 8.34
N GLU A 126 -18.05 9.24 8.33
CA GLU A 126 -17.35 8.80 9.54
C GLU A 126 -17.14 9.95 10.54
N LEU A 127 -16.74 11.13 10.05
CA LEU A 127 -16.57 12.33 10.89
C LEU A 127 -17.90 12.78 11.51
N ASP A 128 -19.00 12.74 10.74
CA ASP A 128 -20.33 13.04 11.25
C ASP A 128 -20.78 12.06 12.33
N ALA A 129 -20.53 10.75 12.13
CA ALA A 129 -20.88 9.74 13.11
C ALA A 129 -20.16 9.96 14.45
N VAL A 130 -18.86 10.27 14.43
CA VAL A 130 -18.08 10.56 15.64
C VAL A 130 -18.58 11.83 16.34
N ARG A 131 -18.88 12.90 15.59
CA ARG A 131 -19.43 14.13 16.16
C ARG A 131 -20.76 13.89 16.85
N ASN A 132 -21.65 13.14 16.22
CA ASN A 132 -22.97 12.84 16.77
C ASN A 132 -22.86 12.01 18.06
N LEU A 133 -21.93 11.06 18.10
CA LEU A 133 -21.66 10.28 19.32
C LEU A 133 -21.12 11.16 20.46
N ALA A 134 -20.27 12.14 20.16
CA ALA A 134 -19.70 13.04 21.17
C ALA A 134 -20.68 14.12 21.69
N SER A 135 -21.81 14.31 21.02
CA SER A 135 -22.82 15.34 21.36
C SER A 135 -24.01 14.78 22.14
N ASN A 136 -24.03 13.47 22.41
CA ASN A 136 -25.01 12.79 23.28
C ASN A 136 -24.37 12.50 24.63
#